data_AF-A0A525CTS3-F1
#
_entry.id   AF-A0A525CTS3-F1
#
_cell.length_a   1.000
_cell.length_b   1.000
_cell.length_c   1.000
_cell.angle_alpha   90.00
_cell.angle_beta   90.00
_cell.angle_gamma   90.00
#
_symmetry.space_group_name_H-M   'P 1'
#
loop_
_entity.id
_entity.type
_entity.pdbx_description
1 polymer ?
#
loop_
_entity_poly.entity_id
_entity_poly.type
_entity_poly.pdbx_seq_one_letter_code
_entity_poly.pdbx_strand_id
1 'polypeptide(L)'
;MNIYQHAAHTKKLFGVHALDIHKWIDQYFSKWKYVLLKITEIKEIYNPYEHRKYLHHKEALPLVLKEFEEKYPPEIIKKVFLQHLKDDYQGYIPDKKDHDDPEFIKKYHPW
;
A
#
# COMPACT_ATOMS: atom_id res chain seq x y z
N MET A 1 -5.87 -4.64 -1.94
CA MET A 1 -6.98 -4.40 -2.91
C MET A 1 -6.39 -3.73 -4.14
N ASN A 2 -7.17 -3.30 -5.14
CA ASN A 2 -6.66 -2.34 -6.12
C ASN A 2 -6.83 -0.90 -5.59
N ILE A 3 -6.10 0.04 -6.20
CA ILE A 3 -6.05 1.42 -5.73
C ILE A 3 -7.41 2.13 -5.65
N TYR A 4 -8.31 1.87 -6.60
CA TYR A 4 -9.64 2.48 -6.62
C TYR A 4 -10.54 1.89 -5.54
N GLN A 5 -10.38 0.61 -5.24
CA GLN A 5 -11.08 -0.04 -4.12
C GLN A 5 -10.64 0.53 -2.78
N HIS A 6 -9.33 0.75 -2.57
CA HIS A 6 -8.83 1.42 -1.36
C HIS A 6 -9.45 2.82 -1.21
N ALA A 7 -9.37 3.62 -2.28
CA ALA A 7 -9.88 4.99 -2.27
C ALA A 7 -11.42 5.05 -2.08
N ALA A 8 -12.17 4.07 -2.59
CA ALA A 8 -13.61 3.96 -2.34
C ALA A 8 -13.90 3.55 -0.88
N HIS A 9 -13.09 2.66 -0.31
CA HIS A 9 -13.23 2.22 1.07
C HIS A 9 -12.94 3.34 2.07
N THR A 10 -11.85 4.10 1.88
CA THR A 10 -11.52 5.27 2.71
C THR A 10 -12.57 6.38 2.57
N LYS A 11 -13.13 6.59 1.38
CA LYS A 11 -14.27 7.51 1.19
C LYS A 11 -15.48 7.08 2.04
N LYS A 12 -15.79 5.79 2.07
CA LYS A 12 -16.90 5.25 2.88
C LYS A 12 -16.66 5.43 4.38
N LEU A 13 -15.42 5.24 4.83
CA LEU A 13 -15.08 5.30 6.27
C LEU A 13 -14.86 6.72 6.80
N PHE A 14 -14.24 7.60 6.02
CA PHE A 14 -13.76 8.91 6.49
C PHE A 14 -14.32 10.09 5.70
N GLY A 15 -15.16 9.84 4.69
CA GLY A 15 -15.71 10.88 3.81
C GLY A 15 -14.72 11.44 2.78
N VAL A 16 -13.48 10.95 2.75
CA VAL A 16 -12.40 11.46 1.87
C VAL A 16 -11.91 10.36 0.94
N HIS A 17 -11.86 10.66 -0.36
CA HIS A 17 -11.42 9.69 -1.37
C HIS A 17 -9.90 9.48 -1.39
N ALA A 18 -9.11 10.55 -1.23
CA ALA A 18 -7.65 10.54 -1.09
C ALA A 18 -6.90 9.57 -2.02
N LEU A 19 -7.32 9.48 -3.30
CA LEU A 19 -6.73 8.58 -4.29
C LEU A 19 -5.24 8.87 -4.51
N ASP A 20 -4.83 10.13 -4.38
CA ASP A 20 -3.44 10.56 -4.47
C ASP A 20 -2.56 9.98 -3.36
N ILE A 21 -3.05 9.90 -2.12
CA ILE A 21 -2.35 9.22 -1.03
C ILE A 21 -2.15 7.74 -1.36
N HIS A 22 -3.20 7.05 -1.84
CA HIS A 22 -3.07 5.65 -2.25
C HIS A 22 -2.09 5.46 -3.41
N LYS A 23 -2.06 6.38 -4.38
CA LYS A 23 -1.10 6.35 -5.51
C LYS A 23 0.32 6.49 -5.01
N TRP A 24 0.52 7.36 -4.02
CA TRP A 24 1.83 7.57 -3.43
C TRP A 24 2.31 6.35 -2.64
N ILE A 25 1.43 5.69 -1.89
CA ILE A 25 1.79 4.45 -1.17
C ILE A 25 2.20 3.33 -2.15
N ASP A 26 1.45 3.18 -3.26
CA ASP A 26 1.68 2.17 -4.30
C ASP A 26 2.68 2.60 -5.38
N GLN A 27 3.37 3.74 -5.24
CA GLN A 27 4.11 4.36 -6.35
C GLN A 27 5.22 3.47 -6.94
N TYR A 28 5.74 2.52 -6.16
CA TYR A 28 6.77 1.57 -6.60
C TYR A 28 6.19 0.34 -7.31
N PHE A 29 4.87 0.21 -7.43
CA PHE A 29 4.22 -0.87 -8.16
C PHE A 29 4.35 -0.67 -9.67
N SER A 30 4.94 -1.65 -10.37
CA SER A 30 5.07 -1.61 -11.82
C SER A 30 3.87 -2.25 -12.51
N LYS A 31 2.94 -1.41 -13.00
CA LYS A 31 1.79 -1.86 -13.78
C LYS A 31 2.20 -2.63 -15.04
N TRP A 32 3.24 -2.19 -15.74
CA TRP A 32 3.71 -2.85 -16.96
C TRP A 32 4.25 -4.24 -16.68
N LYS A 33 5.11 -4.40 -15.65
CA LYS A 33 5.62 -5.72 -15.26
C LYS A 33 4.50 -6.65 -14.78
N TYR A 34 3.51 -6.10 -14.05
CA TYR A 34 2.34 -6.88 -13.65
C TYR A 34 1.50 -7.35 -14.85
N VAL A 35 1.32 -6.50 -15.86
CA VAL A 35 0.65 -6.90 -17.11
C VAL A 35 1.45 -7.98 -17.85
N LEU A 36 2.77 -7.82 -17.95
CA LEU A 36 3.64 -8.81 -18.60
C LEU A 36 3.58 -10.17 -17.88
N LEU A 37 3.64 -10.16 -16.55
CA LEU A 37 3.42 -11.34 -15.71
C LEU A 37 2.06 -11.99 -15.99
N LYS A 38 0.98 -11.22 -16.12
CA LYS A 38 -0.35 -11.75 -16.43
C LYS A 38 -0.46 -12.37 -17.82
N ILE A 39 0.30 -11.88 -18.80
CA ILE A 39 0.30 -12.40 -20.18
C ILE A 39 1.16 -13.65 -20.29
N THR A 40 2.32 -13.65 -19.63
CA THR A 40 3.33 -14.70 -19.78
C THR A 40 3.23 -15.81 -18.73
N GLU A 41 2.60 -15.53 -17.60
CA GLU A 41 2.53 -16.39 -16.40
C GLU A 41 3.90 -16.75 -15.78
N ILE A 42 4.98 -16.09 -16.22
CA ILE A 42 6.35 -16.30 -15.71
C ILE A 42 6.51 -15.50 -14.41
N LYS A 43 6.50 -16.18 -13.27
CA LYS A 43 6.54 -15.56 -11.93
C LYS A 43 7.87 -14.88 -11.60
N GLU A 44 8.95 -15.30 -12.25
CA GLU A 44 10.30 -14.77 -12.08
C GLU A 44 10.46 -13.34 -12.62
N ILE A 45 9.55 -12.90 -13.49
CA ILE A 45 9.59 -11.56 -14.09
C ILE A 45 9.27 -10.48 -13.06
N TYR A 46 8.35 -10.76 -12.13
CA TYR A 46 7.85 -9.76 -11.21
C TYR A 46 7.06 -10.36 -10.06
N ASN A 47 7.42 -10.01 -8.83
CA ASN A 47 6.57 -10.25 -7.67
C ASN A 47 5.74 -8.98 -7.36
N PRO A 48 4.40 -9.04 -7.46
CA PRO A 48 3.54 -7.88 -7.25
C PRO A 48 3.60 -7.31 -5.83
N TYR A 49 4.10 -8.05 -4.85
CA TYR A 49 4.23 -7.60 -3.46
C TYR A 49 5.54 -6.87 -3.15
N GLU A 50 6.56 -6.93 -4.03
CA GLU A 50 7.88 -6.33 -3.76
C GLU A 50 7.85 -4.83 -3.47
N HIS A 51 6.92 -4.11 -4.07
CA HIS A 51 6.77 -2.66 -3.85
C HIS A 51 6.37 -2.32 -2.41
N ARG A 52 5.77 -3.27 -1.68
CA ARG A 52 5.22 -3.02 -0.35
C ARG A 52 6.29 -2.71 0.70
N LYS A 53 7.51 -3.25 0.53
CA LYS A 53 8.63 -3.00 1.45
C LYS A 53 9.07 -1.53 1.54
N TYR A 54 8.66 -0.69 0.59
CA TYR A 54 9.08 0.71 0.53
C TYR A 54 8.23 1.64 1.38
N LEU A 55 6.89 1.53 1.29
CA LEU A 55 5.96 2.47 1.95
C LEU A 55 4.81 1.78 2.68
N HIS A 56 4.67 0.45 2.59
CA HIS A 56 3.63 -0.26 3.32
C HIS A 56 4.12 -0.69 4.70
N HIS A 57 4.51 0.27 5.54
CA HIS A 57 4.93 0.01 6.92
C HIS A 57 4.78 1.27 7.78
N LYS A 58 4.70 1.11 9.11
CA LYS A 58 4.43 2.21 10.07
C LYS A 58 5.41 3.36 9.96
N GLU A 59 6.68 3.06 9.70
CA GLU A 59 7.78 4.02 9.63
C GLU A 59 7.69 4.95 8.41
N ALA A 60 6.82 4.66 7.44
CA ALA A 60 6.51 5.58 6.34
C ALA A 60 5.47 6.65 6.71
N LEU A 61 4.85 6.58 7.90
CA LEU A 61 3.85 7.56 8.34
C LEU A 61 4.38 9.02 8.35
N PRO A 62 5.58 9.33 8.86
CA PRO A 62 6.11 10.69 8.81
C PRO A 62 6.32 11.20 7.37
N LEU A 63 6.63 10.30 6.44
CA LEU A 63 6.87 10.63 5.04
C LEU A 63 5.57 11.06 4.34
N VAL A 64 4.51 10.27 4.52
CA VAL A 64 3.20 10.60 3.92
C VAL A 64 2.58 11.85 4.55
N LEU A 65 2.79 12.07 5.86
CA LEU A 65 2.35 13.29 6.53
C LEU A 65 2.99 14.51 5.88
N LYS A 66 4.31 14.49 5.69
CA LYS A 66 5.05 15.58 5.06
C LYS A 66 4.65 15.77 3.59
N GLU A 67 4.48 14.70 2.83
CA GLU A 67 4.12 14.77 1.41
C GLU A 67 2.77 15.48 1.17
N PHE A 68 1.83 15.30 2.09
CA PHE A 68 0.44 15.72 1.90
C PHE A 68 -0.03 16.83 2.86
N GLU A 69 0.86 17.39 3.68
CA GLU A 69 0.52 18.38 4.72
C GLU A 69 -0.19 19.63 4.19
N GLU A 70 0.12 20.04 2.95
CA GLU A 70 -0.52 21.19 2.31
C GLU A 70 -1.92 20.89 1.75
N LYS A 71 -2.28 19.61 1.58
CA LYS A 71 -3.54 19.19 0.92
C LYS A 71 -4.59 18.67 1.88
N TYR A 72 -4.17 18.02 2.96
CA TYR A 72 -5.07 17.37 3.90
C TYR A 72 -4.66 17.64 5.34
N PRO A 73 -5.61 17.70 6.28
CA PRO A 73 -5.29 17.71 7.70
C PRO A 73 -4.51 16.44 8.08
N PRO A 74 -3.51 16.53 8.99
CA PRO A 74 -2.66 15.39 9.36
C PRO A 74 -3.45 14.18 9.87
N GLU A 75 -4.58 14.41 10.54
CA GLU A 75 -5.48 13.33 10.99
C GLU A 75 -6.12 12.56 9.82
N ILE A 76 -6.45 13.23 8.72
CA ILE A 76 -6.99 12.58 7.52
C ILE A 76 -5.89 11.79 6.82
N ILE A 77 -4.71 12.37 6.65
CA ILE A 77 -3.55 11.68 6.05
C ILE A 77 -3.27 10.39 6.80
N LYS A 78 -3.15 10.48 8.13
CA LYS A 78 -2.90 9.33 9.02
C LYS A 78 -3.99 8.27 8.89
N LYS A 79 -5.27 8.66 8.92
CA LYS A 79 -6.39 7.70 8.80
C LYS A 79 -6.37 6.97 7.46
N VAL A 80 -6.21 7.70 6.35
CA VAL A 80 -6.17 7.12 5.00
C VAL A 80 -4.97 6.18 4.85
N PHE A 81 -3.78 6.62 5.26
CA PHE A 81 -2.56 5.82 5.19
C PHE A 81 -2.67 4.52 5.99
N LEU A 82 -3.03 4.62 7.28
CA LEU A 82 -3.13 3.42 8.13
C LEU A 82 -4.25 2.49 7.66
N GLN A 83 -5.35 3.03 7.12
CA GLN A 83 -6.42 2.20 6.58
C GLN A 83 -5.99 1.45 5.33
N HIS A 84 -5.22 2.07 4.44
CA HIS A 84 -4.64 1.38 3.28
C HIS A 84 -3.78 0.19 3.71
N LEU A 85 -2.91 0.36 4.72
CA LEU A 85 -2.14 -0.74 5.28
C LEU A 85 -3.05 -1.85 5.84
N LYS A 86 -4.04 -1.48 6.66
CA LYS A 86 -4.98 -2.45 7.22
C LYS A 86 -5.73 -3.24 6.15
N ASP A 87 -6.17 -2.58 5.09
CA ASP A 87 -6.87 -3.22 3.97
C ASP A 87 -6.00 -4.29 3.30
N ASP A 88 -4.69 -4.05 3.21
CA ASP A 88 -3.75 -4.95 2.58
C ASP A 88 -3.22 -6.07 3.48
N TYR A 89 -3.35 -5.92 4.80
CA TYR A 89 -2.83 -6.84 5.80
C TYR A 89 -3.90 -7.34 6.79
N GLN A 90 -5.16 -7.38 6.38
CA GLN A 90 -6.26 -7.93 7.18
C GLN A 90 -6.38 -7.29 8.58
N GLY A 91 -6.18 -5.97 8.66
CA GLY A 91 -6.22 -5.20 9.90
C GLY A 91 -4.89 -5.08 10.64
N TYR A 92 -3.87 -5.86 10.26
CA TYR A 92 -2.52 -5.70 10.76
C TYR A 92 -1.86 -4.45 10.15
N ILE A 93 -0.93 -3.84 10.89
CA ILE A 93 -0.12 -2.71 10.38
C ILE A 93 1.34 -3.12 10.51
N PRO A 94 2.02 -3.39 9.38
CA PRO A 94 3.39 -3.89 9.40
C PRO A 94 4.43 -2.86 9.84
N ASP A 95 5.45 -3.35 10.52
CA ASP A 95 6.72 -2.65 10.70
C ASP A 95 7.61 -2.88 9.48
N LYS A 96 8.62 -2.03 9.27
CA LYS A 96 9.52 -2.16 8.11
C LYS A 96 10.22 -3.51 8.08
N LYS A 97 10.66 -3.99 9.24
CA LYS A 97 11.32 -5.28 9.43
C LYS A 97 10.44 -6.49 9.07
N ASP A 98 9.11 -6.33 9.09
CA ASP A 98 8.20 -7.44 8.78
C ASP A 98 8.37 -7.88 7.31
N HIS A 99 8.78 -6.96 6.44
CA HIS A 99 9.07 -7.28 5.03
C HIS A 99 10.35 -8.08 4.81
N ASP A 100 11.14 -8.32 5.86
CA ASP A 100 12.29 -9.21 5.87
C ASP A 100 11.99 -10.52 6.63
N ASP A 101 10.82 -10.66 7.26
CA ASP A 101 10.41 -11.84 8.02
C ASP A 101 9.75 -12.88 7.09
N PRO A 102 10.33 -14.09 6.95
CA PRO A 102 9.75 -15.15 6.13
C PRO A 102 8.32 -15.56 6.51
N GLU A 103 7.96 -15.54 7.79
CA GLU A 103 6.61 -15.92 8.24
C GLU A 103 5.59 -14.84 7.88
N PHE A 104 5.98 -13.57 8.00
CA PHE A 104 5.16 -12.45 7.54
C PHE A 104 4.92 -12.49 6.03
N ILE A 105 5.99 -12.66 5.26
CA ILE A 105 5.93 -12.76 3.79
C ILE A 105 5.03 -13.93 3.40
N LYS A 106 5.24 -15.11 3.98
CA LYS A 106 4.42 -16.30 3.70
C LYS A 106 2.94 -16.08 3.99
N LYS A 107 2.62 -15.33 5.04
CA LYS A 107 1.23 -15.07 5.44
C LYS A 107 0.54 -14.04 4.53
N TYR A 108 1.20 -12.93 4.20
CA TYR A 108 0.55 -11.77 3.60
C TYR A 108 0.94 -11.52 2.14
N HIS A 109 2.03 -12.10 1.65
CA HIS A 109 2.48 -12.01 0.27
C HIS A 109 2.47 -13.41 -0.38
N PRO A 110 1.29 -14.04 -0.55
CA PRO A 110 1.20 -15.35 -1.20
C PRO A 110 1.57 -15.20 -2.68
N TRP A 111 2.84 -15.42 -2.99
CA TRP A 111 3.41 -15.34 -4.34
C TRP A 111 3.96 -16.69 -4.79
#